data_AF-A0A6P0HX77-F1
#
_entry.id   AF-A0A6P0HX77-F1
#
_cell.length_a   1.000
_cell.length_b   1.000
_cell.length_c   1.000
_cell.angle_alpha   90.00
_cell.angle_beta   90.00
_cell.angle_gamma   90.00
#
_symmetry.space_group_name_H-M   'P 1'
#
loop_
_entity.id
_entity.type
_entity.pdbx_description
1 polymer ?
#
loop_
_entity_poly.entity_id
_entity_poly.type
_entity_poly.pdbx_seq_one_letter_code
_entity_poly.pdbx_strand_id
1 'polypeptide(L)'
;MAKNLLEQLREVTIVVADTGDIQAIEKFQPRDATTNPSLITAAAQMPQYQEIVDETLKKAREELGTDATPSDVANLAFKRLAVAFGLKILQIIPGRVSTEVDARLSYDTESTIAQGRDLIAQYEAAGVSRDRILIKIASTWEGIKAAEVLEKEGIHCNLTLLFGLHQAIACAEAGATLISPFVGRILDWYKKETGRDSYPPAEDPGVLSVTQVYNYYKKFGYKTEVMGASFRNIGEITELAGCDLLTISPGLLGELESTTGDLPTKLSVEKAAQSDVEKIALDKETFDKMHAENRMASQKLDEGIKGFSKALESLENLLAERLTRLEGVTHAAEDIFHIYDLDGDGFITREEWAGTDAVFDALDINQDGKISPEEMASGLGAVFQLAKV
;
A
#
# COMPACT_ATOMS: atom_id res chain seq x y z
N MET A 1 31.23 17.18 2.76
CA MET A 1 30.40 17.12 3.98
C MET A 1 30.33 15.66 4.41
N ALA A 2 30.22 15.37 5.71
CA ALA A 2 29.97 13.99 6.14
C ALA A 2 28.62 13.54 5.55
N LYS A 3 28.59 12.36 4.92
CA LYS A 3 27.35 11.81 4.35
C LYS A 3 26.37 11.49 5.48
N ASN A 4 25.08 11.67 5.25
CA ASN A 4 24.07 11.17 6.20
C ASN A 4 23.91 9.65 6.06
N LEU A 5 23.18 9.02 6.99
CA LEU A 5 22.99 7.57 6.97
C LEU A 5 22.15 7.11 5.78
N LEU A 6 21.18 7.90 5.32
CA LEU A 6 20.35 7.56 4.16
C LEU A 6 21.16 7.49 2.86
N GLU A 7 22.06 8.45 2.65
CA GLU A 7 22.98 8.48 1.50
C GLU A 7 23.88 7.24 1.48
N GLN A 8 24.46 6.88 2.62
CA GLN A 8 25.30 5.69 2.74
C GLN A 8 24.50 4.39 2.56
N LEU A 9 23.27 4.33 3.08
CA LEU A 9 22.43 3.13 2.96
C LEU A 9 22.13 2.82 1.49
N ARG A 10 21.88 3.85 0.68
CA ARG A 10 21.61 3.72 -0.76
C ARG A 10 22.78 3.14 -1.56
N GLU A 11 24.00 3.17 -1.02
CA GLU A 11 25.18 2.59 -1.68
C GLU A 11 25.25 1.07 -1.55
N VAL A 12 24.58 0.51 -0.54
CA VAL A 12 24.70 -0.92 -0.18
C VAL A 12 23.36 -1.66 -0.17
N THR A 13 22.25 -0.93 -0.20
CA THR A 13 20.89 -1.47 -0.13
C THR A 13 19.96 -0.62 -0.98
N ILE A 14 19.03 -1.25 -1.69
CA ILE A 14 17.96 -0.54 -2.38
C ILE A 14 16.95 -0.03 -1.35
N VAL A 15 16.77 1.29 -1.29
CA VAL A 15 15.80 1.92 -0.40
C VAL A 15 14.43 2.01 -1.08
N VAL A 16 13.41 1.53 -0.37
CA VAL A 16 12.01 1.48 -0.76
C VAL A 16 11.19 2.30 0.23
N ALA A 17 10.17 3.05 -0.22
CA ALA A 17 9.29 3.76 0.70
C ALA A 17 8.07 2.90 1.09
N ASP A 18 7.80 2.80 2.39
CA ASP A 18 6.63 2.09 2.93
C ASP A 18 5.50 3.08 3.24
N THR A 19 4.79 3.52 2.20
CA THR A 19 3.74 4.54 2.34
C THR A 19 2.77 4.57 1.17
N GLY A 20 1.52 4.96 1.44
CA GLY A 20 0.57 5.42 0.42
C GLY A 20 0.59 6.95 0.21
N ASP A 21 1.40 7.67 1.00
CA ASP A 21 1.57 9.11 0.94
C ASP A 21 2.49 9.51 -0.23
N ILE A 22 1.88 9.99 -1.31
CA ILE A 22 2.55 10.37 -2.56
C ILE A 22 3.58 11.48 -2.34
N GLN A 23 3.29 12.50 -1.52
CA GLN A 23 4.22 13.58 -1.21
C GLN A 23 5.49 13.08 -0.52
N ALA A 24 5.38 12.08 0.35
CA ALA A 24 6.55 11.46 0.95
C ALA A 24 7.41 10.73 -0.10
N ILE A 25 6.78 10.10 -1.09
CA ILE A 25 7.48 9.43 -2.20
C ILE A 25 8.20 10.47 -3.07
N GLU A 26 7.56 11.60 -3.38
CA GLU A 26 8.19 12.72 -4.11
C GLU A 26 9.38 13.30 -3.36
N LYS A 27 9.25 13.47 -2.04
CA LYS A 27 10.32 14.00 -1.18
C LYS A 27 11.53 13.09 -1.17
N PHE A 28 11.33 11.80 -0.91
CA PHE A 28 12.44 10.87 -0.67
C PHE A 28 12.94 10.19 -1.94
N GLN A 29 12.20 10.22 -3.06
CA GLN A 29 12.58 9.63 -4.35
C GLN A 29 13.13 8.19 -4.23
N PRO A 30 12.37 7.26 -3.63
CA PRO A 30 12.79 5.86 -3.52
C PRO A 30 12.78 5.17 -4.91
N ARG A 31 13.47 4.03 -5.04
CA ARG A 31 13.41 3.23 -6.28
C ARG A 31 12.05 2.58 -6.45
N ASP A 32 11.62 1.88 -5.41
CA ASP A 32 10.35 1.15 -5.33
C ASP A 32 9.48 1.76 -4.22
N ALA A 33 8.19 1.44 -4.20
CA ALA A 33 7.30 1.76 -3.09
C ALA A 33 6.42 0.57 -2.71
N THR A 34 6.06 0.46 -1.43
CA THR A 34 5.12 -0.55 -0.96
C THR A 34 3.88 0.08 -0.39
N THR A 35 2.73 -0.41 -0.83
CA THR A 35 1.44 -0.16 -0.19
C THR A 35 0.95 -1.41 0.53
N ASN A 36 -0.07 -1.24 1.36
CA ASN A 36 -0.83 -2.30 2.02
C ASN A 36 -2.21 -1.72 2.41
N PRO A 37 -3.18 -2.54 2.84
CA PRO A 37 -4.52 -2.06 3.17
C PRO A 37 -4.53 -0.91 4.18
N SER A 38 -3.71 -0.97 5.23
CA SER A 38 -3.64 0.09 6.25
C SER A 38 -3.09 1.40 5.68
N LEU A 39 -2.07 1.34 4.83
CA LEU A 39 -1.46 2.52 4.19
C LEU A 39 -2.40 3.18 3.19
N ILE A 40 -3.10 2.40 2.36
CA ILE A 40 -4.11 2.92 1.43
C ILE A 40 -5.27 3.54 2.20
N THR A 41 -5.76 2.88 3.25
CA THR A 41 -6.83 3.40 4.10
C THR A 41 -6.44 4.72 4.76
N ALA A 42 -5.20 4.85 5.24
CA ALA A 42 -4.70 6.09 5.81
C ALA A 42 -4.56 7.19 4.74
N ALA A 43 -4.00 6.89 3.57
CA ALA A 43 -3.85 7.84 2.47
C ALA A 43 -5.21 8.32 1.93
N ALA A 44 -6.18 7.42 1.79
CA ALA A 44 -7.54 7.74 1.34
C ALA A 44 -8.32 8.67 2.29
N GLN A 45 -7.86 8.84 3.54
CA GLN A 45 -8.42 9.81 4.49
C GLN A 45 -7.76 11.20 4.41
N MET A 46 -6.62 11.31 3.74
CA MET A 46 -5.88 12.57 3.68
C MET A 46 -6.60 13.55 2.73
N PRO A 47 -6.76 14.84 3.11
CA PRO A 47 -7.43 15.83 2.28
C PRO A 47 -6.82 15.97 0.87
N GLN A 48 -5.49 15.95 0.77
CA GLN A 48 -4.77 16.09 -0.49
C GLN A 48 -4.93 14.91 -1.46
N TYR A 49 -5.48 13.77 -1.01
CA TYR A 49 -5.72 12.59 -1.84
C TYR A 49 -7.21 12.29 -2.06
N GLN A 50 -8.11 13.18 -1.61
CA GLN A 50 -9.55 13.01 -1.84
C GLN A 50 -9.90 12.99 -3.33
N GLU A 51 -9.17 13.72 -4.17
CA GLU A 51 -9.42 13.69 -5.62
C GLU A 51 -9.25 12.29 -6.21
N ILE A 52 -8.23 11.53 -5.78
CA ILE A 52 -8.03 10.14 -6.22
C ILE A 52 -9.22 9.27 -5.80
N VAL A 53 -9.72 9.45 -4.58
CA VAL A 53 -10.86 8.71 -4.04
C VAL A 53 -12.13 9.05 -4.83
N ASP A 54 -12.39 10.34 -5.05
CA ASP A 54 -13.57 10.84 -5.73
C ASP A 54 -13.60 10.42 -7.19
N GLU A 55 -12.47 10.53 -7.91
CA GLU A 55 -12.35 10.04 -9.28
C GLU A 55 -12.59 8.53 -9.37
N THR A 56 -12.10 7.76 -8.38
CA THR A 56 -12.30 6.30 -8.34
C THR A 56 -13.79 5.96 -8.16
N LEU A 57 -14.48 6.68 -7.27
CA LEU A 57 -15.93 6.54 -7.05
C LEU A 57 -16.74 6.95 -8.28
N LYS A 58 -16.41 8.09 -8.91
CA LYS A 58 -17.09 8.56 -10.13
C LYS A 58 -16.94 7.57 -11.28
N LYS A 59 -15.72 7.07 -11.53
CA LYS A 59 -15.49 6.03 -12.57
C LYS A 59 -16.23 4.73 -12.27
N ALA A 60 -16.34 4.34 -11.00
CA ALA A 60 -17.13 3.17 -10.62
C ALA A 60 -18.63 3.38 -10.88
N ARG A 61 -19.15 4.59 -10.61
CA ARG A 61 -20.54 4.99 -10.91
C ARG A 61 -20.81 5.02 -12.41
N GLU A 62 -19.90 5.59 -13.20
CA GLU A 62 -20.00 5.64 -14.67
C GLU A 62 -20.04 4.24 -15.27
N GLU A 63 -19.21 3.32 -14.78
CA GLU A 63 -19.16 1.96 -15.29
C GLU A 63 -20.40 1.13 -14.96
N LEU A 64 -20.93 1.27 -13.75
CA LEU A 64 -22.11 0.52 -13.31
C LEU A 64 -23.43 1.18 -13.76
N GLY A 65 -23.38 2.45 -14.15
CA GLY A 65 -24.53 3.24 -14.56
C GLY A 65 -25.26 3.91 -13.38
N THR A 66 -26.18 4.81 -13.73
CA THR A 66 -26.96 5.63 -12.79
C THR A 66 -27.86 4.79 -11.88
N ASP A 67 -28.32 3.63 -12.36
CA ASP A 67 -29.26 2.76 -11.63
C ASP A 67 -28.58 1.84 -10.60
N ALA A 68 -27.25 1.80 -10.58
CA ALA A 68 -26.51 0.96 -9.65
C ALA A 68 -26.73 1.41 -8.20
N THR A 69 -26.75 0.45 -7.26
CA THR A 69 -26.88 0.84 -5.86
C THR A 69 -25.60 1.54 -5.38
N PRO A 70 -25.68 2.49 -4.42
CA PRO A 70 -24.47 3.07 -3.82
C PRO A 70 -23.50 2.02 -3.25
N SER A 71 -24.02 0.90 -2.77
CA SER A 71 -23.19 -0.21 -2.29
C SER A 71 -22.40 -0.86 -3.42
N ASP A 72 -22.99 -1.09 -4.59
CA ASP A 72 -22.28 -1.67 -5.73
C ASP A 72 -21.15 -0.76 -6.22
N VAL A 73 -21.41 0.56 -6.27
CA VAL A 73 -20.41 1.56 -6.65
C VAL A 73 -19.27 1.62 -5.64
N ALA A 74 -19.56 1.68 -4.34
CA ALA A 74 -18.54 1.67 -3.30
C ALA A 74 -17.70 0.38 -3.35
N ASN A 75 -18.33 -0.77 -3.59
CA ASN A 75 -17.65 -2.07 -3.72
C ASN A 75 -16.74 -2.13 -4.95
N LEU A 76 -17.16 -1.57 -6.09
CA LEU A 76 -16.31 -1.51 -7.28
C LEU A 76 -15.15 -0.53 -7.10
N ALA A 77 -15.41 0.64 -6.50
CA ALA A 77 -14.37 1.61 -6.17
C ALA A 77 -13.34 1.04 -5.19
N PHE A 78 -13.77 0.28 -4.19
CA PHE A 78 -12.90 -0.44 -3.27
C PHE A 78 -11.91 -1.35 -4.00
N LYS A 79 -12.38 -2.11 -5.00
CA LYS A 79 -11.53 -3.00 -5.82
C LYS A 79 -10.51 -2.24 -6.69
N ARG A 80 -10.75 -0.96 -6.98
CA ARG A 80 -9.94 -0.12 -7.87
C ARG A 80 -8.97 0.80 -7.14
N LEU A 81 -9.29 1.15 -5.89
CA LEU A 81 -8.61 2.24 -5.20
C LEU A 81 -7.11 1.98 -5.02
N ALA A 82 -6.73 0.76 -4.65
CA ALA A 82 -5.32 0.40 -4.50
C ALA A 82 -4.54 0.53 -5.83
N VAL A 83 -5.16 0.16 -6.95
CA VAL A 83 -4.59 0.35 -8.28
C VAL A 83 -4.49 1.83 -8.62
N ALA A 84 -5.52 2.64 -8.34
CA ALA A 84 -5.51 4.07 -8.59
C ALA A 84 -4.37 4.79 -7.86
N PHE A 85 -4.13 4.47 -6.58
CA PHE A 85 -2.97 4.97 -5.84
C PHE A 85 -1.66 4.47 -6.45
N GLY A 86 -1.56 3.17 -6.76
CA GLY A 86 -0.35 2.62 -7.36
C GLY A 86 0.00 3.26 -8.71
N LEU A 87 -0.98 3.61 -9.53
CA LEU A 87 -0.77 4.33 -10.78
C LEU A 87 -0.16 5.71 -10.55
N LYS A 88 -0.64 6.47 -9.55
CA LYS A 88 -0.05 7.77 -9.18
C LYS A 88 1.38 7.61 -8.67
N ILE A 89 1.63 6.59 -7.85
CA ILE A 89 2.98 6.28 -7.33
C ILE A 89 3.95 5.97 -8.47
N LEU A 90 3.53 5.16 -9.45
CA LEU A 90 4.36 4.75 -10.59
C LEU A 90 4.76 5.89 -11.54
N GLN A 91 4.05 7.02 -11.51
CA GLN A 91 4.44 8.23 -12.23
C GLN A 91 5.67 8.90 -11.62
N ILE A 92 6.00 8.60 -10.36
CA ILE A 92 7.08 9.23 -9.60
C ILE A 92 8.28 8.29 -9.49
N ILE A 93 8.03 7.03 -9.14
CA ILE A 93 9.13 6.07 -8.90
C ILE A 93 9.62 5.45 -10.22
N PRO A 94 10.92 5.15 -10.35
CA PRO A 94 11.45 4.47 -11.52
C PRO A 94 11.24 2.95 -11.49
N GLY A 95 11.03 2.37 -10.30
CA GLY A 95 10.92 0.93 -10.07
C GLY A 95 9.50 0.47 -9.78
N ARG A 96 9.35 -0.45 -8.84
CA ARG A 96 8.13 -1.25 -8.68
C ARG A 96 7.20 -0.71 -7.59
N VAL A 97 5.89 -0.90 -7.76
CA VAL A 97 4.92 -0.73 -6.67
C VAL A 97 4.41 -2.09 -6.19
N SER A 98 4.38 -2.31 -4.88
CA SER A 98 3.65 -3.45 -4.31
C SER A 98 2.19 -3.10 -4.02
N THR A 99 1.28 -3.92 -4.54
CA THR A 99 -0.18 -3.78 -4.37
C THR A 99 -0.72 -5.08 -3.78
N GLU A 100 -1.40 -4.97 -2.64
CA GLU A 100 -1.76 -6.14 -1.83
C GLU A 100 -3.13 -6.70 -2.19
N VAL A 101 -3.21 -8.03 -2.26
CA VAL A 101 -4.49 -8.75 -2.35
C VAL A 101 -5.31 -8.52 -1.08
N ASP A 102 -6.61 -8.79 -1.16
CA ASP A 102 -7.50 -8.72 -0.01
C ASP A 102 -7.09 -9.76 1.04
N ALA A 103 -6.73 -9.28 2.23
CA ALA A 103 -6.25 -10.12 3.32
C ALA A 103 -7.28 -11.17 3.77
N ARG A 104 -8.58 -10.98 3.49
CA ARG A 104 -9.64 -11.96 3.76
C ARG A 104 -9.47 -13.25 2.93
N LEU A 105 -8.71 -13.19 1.84
CA LEU A 105 -8.40 -14.33 0.96
C LEU A 105 -7.14 -15.11 1.39
N SER A 106 -6.47 -14.72 2.48
CA SER A 106 -5.15 -15.27 2.85
C SER A 106 -5.10 -16.79 3.03
N TYR A 107 -6.24 -17.47 3.19
CA TYR A 107 -6.34 -18.93 3.33
C TYR A 107 -7.10 -19.59 2.17
N ASP A 108 -7.26 -18.89 1.05
CA ASP A 108 -7.88 -19.36 -0.18
C ASP A 108 -6.94 -19.11 -1.37
N THR A 109 -6.28 -20.19 -1.82
CA THR A 109 -5.32 -20.14 -2.92
C THR A 109 -5.97 -19.67 -4.24
N GLU A 110 -7.13 -20.21 -4.61
CA GLU A 110 -7.74 -19.92 -5.91
C GLU A 110 -8.26 -18.48 -5.98
N SER A 111 -8.89 -18.00 -4.90
CA SER A 111 -9.35 -16.61 -4.82
C SER A 111 -8.18 -15.63 -4.80
N THR A 112 -7.07 -15.98 -4.15
CA THR A 112 -5.84 -15.17 -4.15
C THR A 112 -5.23 -15.09 -5.56
N ILE A 113 -5.16 -16.20 -6.30
CA ILE A 113 -4.68 -16.22 -7.69
C ILE A 113 -5.58 -15.35 -8.57
N ALA A 114 -6.90 -15.54 -8.48
CA ALA A 114 -7.87 -14.79 -9.27
C ALA A 114 -7.72 -13.28 -9.05
N GLN A 115 -7.58 -12.84 -7.80
CA GLN A 115 -7.38 -11.43 -7.49
C GLN A 115 -6.02 -10.91 -7.94
N GLY A 116 -4.94 -11.69 -7.81
CA GLY A 116 -3.63 -11.32 -8.32
C GLY A 116 -3.65 -11.04 -9.83
N ARG A 117 -4.33 -11.90 -10.60
CA ARG A 117 -4.54 -11.70 -12.05
C ARG A 117 -5.40 -10.48 -12.35
N ASP A 118 -6.47 -10.26 -11.60
CA ASP A 118 -7.35 -9.09 -11.75
C ASP A 118 -6.58 -7.78 -11.53
N LEU A 119 -5.79 -7.69 -10.46
CA LEU A 119 -4.96 -6.51 -10.17
C LEU A 119 -3.97 -6.22 -11.32
N ILE A 120 -3.29 -7.24 -11.84
CA ILE A 120 -2.40 -7.06 -13.01
C ILE A 120 -3.17 -6.60 -14.24
N ALA A 121 -4.33 -7.19 -14.53
CA ALA A 121 -5.15 -6.79 -15.67
C ALA A 121 -5.58 -5.32 -15.58
N GLN A 122 -5.91 -4.82 -14.37
CA GLN A 122 -6.22 -3.41 -14.15
C GLN A 122 -5.02 -2.48 -14.45
N TYR A 123 -3.81 -2.85 -14.04
CA TYR A 123 -2.59 -2.09 -14.37
C TYR A 123 -2.29 -2.11 -15.87
N GLU A 124 -2.41 -3.26 -16.52
CA GLU A 124 -2.17 -3.40 -17.97
C GLU A 124 -3.19 -2.61 -18.79
N ALA A 125 -4.46 -2.59 -18.37
CA ALA A 125 -5.49 -1.77 -18.98
C ALA A 125 -5.18 -0.26 -18.87
N ALA A 126 -4.46 0.15 -17.82
CA ALA A 126 -3.95 1.52 -17.65
C ALA A 126 -2.61 1.78 -18.36
N GLY A 127 -2.12 0.83 -19.17
CA GLY A 127 -0.89 0.96 -19.94
C GLY A 127 0.40 0.73 -19.13
N VAL A 128 0.30 0.15 -17.94
CA VAL A 128 1.46 -0.18 -17.09
C VAL A 128 1.86 -1.64 -17.28
N SER A 129 3.14 -1.89 -17.58
CA SER A 129 3.68 -3.26 -17.65
C SER A 129 3.61 -3.95 -16.29
N ARG A 130 3.21 -5.24 -16.28
CA ARG A 130 3.23 -6.09 -15.08
C ARG A 130 4.60 -6.17 -14.39
N ASP A 131 5.70 -5.94 -15.11
CA ASP A 131 7.07 -5.93 -14.55
C ASP A 131 7.29 -4.81 -13.52
N ARG A 132 6.45 -3.77 -13.55
CA ARG A 132 6.45 -2.65 -12.60
C ARG A 132 5.62 -2.94 -11.35
N ILE A 133 4.96 -4.09 -11.26
CA ILE A 133 4.03 -4.45 -10.19
C ILE A 133 4.56 -5.66 -9.42
N LEU A 134 4.38 -5.62 -8.09
CA LEU A 134 4.52 -6.78 -7.22
C LEU A 134 3.16 -7.05 -6.56
N ILE A 135 2.56 -8.21 -6.85
CA ILE A 135 1.34 -8.64 -6.15
C ILE A 135 1.73 -9.09 -4.76
N LYS A 136 1.24 -8.36 -3.75
CA LYS A 136 1.63 -8.59 -2.37
C LYS A 136 0.63 -9.52 -1.69
N ILE A 137 1.13 -10.59 -1.08
CA ILE A 137 0.32 -11.71 -0.56
C ILE A 137 0.84 -12.12 0.82
N ALA A 138 -0.05 -12.38 1.77
CA ALA A 138 0.33 -12.88 3.09
C ALA A 138 1.02 -14.26 2.99
N SER A 139 2.11 -14.47 3.74
CA SER A 139 2.93 -15.68 3.69
C SER A 139 2.32 -16.86 4.47
N THR A 140 1.04 -17.13 4.27
CA THR A 140 0.39 -18.40 4.63
C THR A 140 0.81 -19.49 3.64
N TRP A 141 0.56 -20.76 3.96
CA TRP A 141 0.84 -21.84 3.00
C TRP A 141 0.04 -21.63 1.70
N GLU A 142 -1.24 -21.33 1.82
CA GLU A 142 -2.16 -21.09 0.71
C GLU A 142 -1.75 -19.88 -0.14
N GLY A 143 -1.30 -18.80 0.48
CA GLY A 143 -0.78 -17.61 -0.18
C GLY A 143 0.54 -17.86 -0.91
N ILE A 144 1.44 -18.65 -0.32
CA ILE A 144 2.69 -19.09 -0.97
C ILE A 144 2.39 -19.95 -2.20
N LYS A 145 1.39 -20.84 -2.12
CA LYS A 145 0.94 -21.63 -3.27
C LYS A 145 0.26 -20.80 -4.35
N ALA A 146 -0.46 -19.75 -3.99
CA ALA A 146 -0.96 -18.78 -4.95
C ALA A 146 0.19 -18.06 -5.67
N ALA A 147 1.19 -17.58 -4.92
CA ALA A 147 2.36 -16.95 -5.50
C ALA A 147 3.15 -17.88 -6.43
N GLU A 148 3.27 -19.18 -6.10
CA GLU A 148 3.91 -20.17 -6.96
C GLU A 148 3.27 -20.24 -8.36
N VAL A 149 1.94 -20.13 -8.43
CA VAL A 149 1.20 -20.12 -9.70
C VAL A 149 1.41 -18.79 -10.44
N LEU A 150 1.27 -17.68 -9.73
CA LEU A 150 1.42 -16.33 -10.30
C LEU A 150 2.83 -16.09 -10.88
N GLU A 151 3.88 -16.52 -10.17
CA GLU A 151 5.27 -16.38 -10.65
C GLU A 151 5.52 -17.22 -11.92
N LYS A 152 4.93 -18.41 -12.03
CA LYS A 152 4.99 -19.22 -13.27
C LYS A 152 4.30 -18.54 -14.46
N GLU A 153 3.37 -17.62 -14.19
CA GLU A 153 2.67 -16.80 -15.18
C GLU A 153 3.38 -15.46 -15.46
N GLY A 154 4.55 -15.23 -14.84
CA GLY A 154 5.29 -13.97 -14.94
C GLY A 154 4.62 -12.82 -14.17
N ILE A 155 3.80 -13.13 -13.17
CA ILE A 155 3.23 -12.15 -12.24
C ILE A 155 4.07 -12.18 -10.96
N HIS A 156 4.93 -11.17 -10.82
CA HIS A 156 5.86 -11.09 -9.71
C HIS A 156 5.16 -10.80 -8.39
N CYS A 157 5.59 -11.50 -7.34
CA CYS A 157 4.95 -11.48 -6.04
C CYS A 157 5.87 -10.96 -4.93
N ASN A 158 5.28 -10.25 -3.97
CA ASN A 158 5.88 -9.82 -2.71
C ASN A 158 5.21 -10.56 -1.55
N LEU A 159 5.90 -11.53 -0.95
CA LEU A 159 5.36 -12.34 0.12
C LEU A 159 5.57 -11.64 1.47
N THR A 160 4.48 -11.13 2.05
CA THR A 160 4.45 -10.27 3.24
C THR A 160 3.99 -11.02 4.48
N LEU A 161 3.96 -10.35 5.65
CA LEU A 161 3.63 -10.97 6.94
C LEU A 161 4.53 -12.21 7.20
N LEU A 162 5.81 -12.06 6.87
CA LEU A 162 6.81 -13.10 7.04
C LEU A 162 7.54 -12.90 8.37
N PHE A 163 7.49 -13.91 9.22
CA PHE A 163 7.98 -13.85 10.60
C PHE A 163 8.95 -14.97 10.95
N GLY A 164 9.07 -16.01 10.13
CA GLY A 164 9.95 -17.14 10.40
C GLY A 164 10.65 -17.70 9.16
N LEU A 165 11.73 -18.43 9.41
CA LEU A 165 12.57 -19.04 8.38
C LEU A 165 11.78 -20.05 7.51
N HIS A 166 10.84 -20.79 8.09
CA HIS A 166 10.01 -21.75 7.35
C HIS A 166 9.18 -21.06 6.26
N GLN A 167 8.63 -19.87 6.53
CA GLN A 167 7.95 -19.08 5.51
C GLN A 167 8.91 -18.63 4.41
N ALA A 168 10.10 -18.14 4.78
CA ALA A 168 11.10 -17.71 3.81
C ALA A 168 11.54 -18.85 2.89
N ILE A 169 11.82 -20.03 3.43
CA ILE A 169 12.22 -21.18 2.62
C ILE A 169 11.10 -21.56 1.64
N ALA A 170 9.86 -21.65 2.11
CA ALA A 170 8.70 -21.96 1.26
C ALA A 170 8.53 -20.94 0.13
N CYS A 171 8.67 -19.65 0.42
CA CYS A 171 8.58 -18.59 -0.59
C CYS A 171 9.68 -18.73 -1.66
N ALA A 172 10.90 -19.03 -1.24
CA ALA A 172 12.02 -19.17 -2.17
C ALA A 172 11.89 -20.40 -3.07
N GLU A 173 11.39 -21.51 -2.51
CA GLU A 173 11.14 -22.75 -3.27
C GLU A 173 9.91 -22.64 -4.18
N ALA A 174 8.94 -21.79 -3.83
CA ALA A 174 7.84 -21.39 -4.71
C ALA A 174 8.27 -20.45 -5.84
N GLY A 175 9.51 -19.94 -5.83
CA GLY A 175 10.01 -19.03 -6.85
C GLY A 175 9.53 -17.59 -6.70
N ALA A 176 9.12 -17.18 -5.48
CA ALA A 176 8.73 -15.80 -5.22
C ALA A 176 9.85 -14.82 -5.61
N THR A 177 9.47 -13.71 -6.22
CA THR A 177 10.39 -12.63 -6.63
C THR A 177 10.97 -11.94 -5.41
N LEU A 178 10.12 -11.62 -4.42
CA LEU A 178 10.51 -10.86 -3.24
C LEU A 178 9.76 -11.34 -2.00
N ILE A 179 10.42 -11.30 -0.84
CA ILE A 179 9.79 -11.45 0.47
C ILE A 179 9.97 -10.19 1.32
N SER A 180 8.98 -9.88 2.16
CA SER A 180 9.05 -8.77 3.11
C SER A 180 8.93 -9.22 4.57
N PRO A 181 10.02 -9.68 5.21
CA PRO A 181 10.02 -10.01 6.63
C PRO A 181 9.85 -8.78 7.53
N PHE A 182 8.97 -8.89 8.52
CA PHE A 182 8.58 -7.75 9.38
C PHE A 182 9.39 -7.70 10.66
N VAL A 183 10.36 -6.78 10.72
CA VAL A 183 11.34 -6.66 11.82
C VAL A 183 10.66 -6.15 13.09
N GLY A 184 10.10 -4.95 13.05
CA GLY A 184 9.57 -4.28 14.25
C GLY A 184 8.37 -5.00 14.88
N ARG A 185 7.59 -5.77 14.11
CA ARG A 185 6.51 -6.58 14.69
C ARG A 185 7.03 -7.78 15.48
N ILE A 186 8.18 -8.33 15.11
CA ILE A 186 8.87 -9.35 15.90
C ILE A 186 9.33 -8.72 17.21
N LEU A 187 10.01 -7.56 17.16
CA LEU A 187 10.40 -6.80 18.35
C LEU A 187 9.22 -6.56 19.30
N ASP A 188 8.09 -6.06 18.78
CA ASP A 188 6.89 -5.79 19.58
C ASP A 188 6.40 -7.03 20.34
N TRP A 189 6.41 -8.20 19.68
CA TRP A 189 6.01 -9.46 20.31
C TRP A 189 6.94 -9.83 21.47
N TYR A 190 8.25 -9.78 21.22
CA TYR A 190 9.25 -10.17 22.23
C TYR A 190 9.28 -9.20 23.41
N LYS A 191 9.14 -7.89 23.18
CA LYS A 191 8.99 -6.91 24.27
C LYS A 191 7.82 -7.26 25.18
N LYS A 192 6.67 -7.59 24.59
CA LYS A 192 5.45 -7.98 25.33
C LYS A 192 5.64 -9.31 26.09
N GLU A 193 6.14 -10.36 25.43
CA GLU A 193 6.27 -11.69 26.04
C GLU A 193 7.33 -11.73 27.14
N THR A 194 8.45 -11.01 26.96
CA THR A 194 9.57 -11.01 27.92
C THR A 194 9.46 -9.94 29.00
N GLY A 195 8.59 -8.94 28.83
CA GLY A 195 8.51 -7.76 29.69
C GLY A 195 9.70 -6.79 29.54
N ARG A 196 10.53 -6.93 28.51
CA ARG A 196 11.63 -5.99 28.23
C ARG A 196 11.10 -4.74 27.51
N ASP A 197 11.53 -3.56 27.95
CA ASP A 197 11.18 -2.29 27.30
C ASP A 197 11.95 -2.03 26.00
N SER A 198 13.14 -2.59 25.86
CA SER A 198 13.98 -2.42 24.66
C SER A 198 15.00 -3.56 24.50
N TYR A 199 15.50 -3.66 23.28
CA TYR A 199 16.60 -4.52 22.87
C TYR A 199 17.69 -3.64 22.24
N PRO A 200 18.98 -3.88 22.53
CA PRO A 200 20.07 -3.32 21.72
C PRO A 200 19.86 -3.69 20.25
N PRO A 201 20.18 -2.82 19.27
CA PRO A 201 19.90 -3.09 17.85
C PRO A 201 20.44 -4.43 17.34
N ALA A 202 21.66 -4.82 17.76
CA ALA A 202 22.26 -6.10 17.36
C ALA A 202 21.64 -7.33 18.04
N GLU A 203 20.87 -7.14 19.11
CA GLU A 203 20.14 -8.20 19.82
C GLU A 203 18.65 -8.22 19.45
N ASP A 204 18.21 -7.31 18.56
CA ASP A 204 16.82 -7.21 18.17
C ASP A 204 16.35 -8.52 17.49
N PRO A 205 15.30 -9.17 17.99
CA PRO A 205 14.88 -10.48 17.48
C PRO A 205 14.37 -10.42 16.02
N GLY A 206 13.86 -9.27 15.57
CA GLY A 206 13.50 -9.06 14.18
C GLY A 206 14.72 -8.91 13.28
N VAL A 207 15.73 -8.15 13.71
CA VAL A 207 17.02 -8.03 12.99
C VAL A 207 17.70 -9.39 12.87
N LEU A 208 17.74 -10.16 13.95
CA LEU A 208 18.29 -11.52 13.96
C LEU A 208 17.53 -12.44 12.98
N SER A 209 16.20 -12.36 12.96
CA SER A 209 15.36 -13.13 12.03
C SER A 209 15.67 -12.80 10.57
N VAL A 210 15.72 -11.52 10.19
CA VAL A 210 16.05 -11.12 8.81
C VAL A 210 17.47 -11.48 8.42
N THR A 211 18.43 -11.33 9.35
CA THR A 211 19.82 -11.74 9.14
C THR A 211 19.92 -13.24 8.84
N GLN A 212 19.18 -14.07 9.59
CA GLN A 212 19.12 -15.51 9.36
C GLN A 212 18.54 -15.84 7.99
N VAL A 213 17.43 -15.20 7.59
CA VAL A 213 16.79 -15.39 6.28
C VAL A 213 17.73 -14.98 5.14
N TYR A 214 18.35 -13.79 5.23
CA TYR A 214 19.30 -13.32 4.23
C TYR A 214 20.46 -14.30 4.07
N ASN A 215 21.08 -14.71 5.19
CA ASN A 215 22.20 -15.64 5.16
C ASN A 215 21.82 -16.97 4.52
N TYR A 216 20.65 -17.52 4.87
CA TYR A 216 20.13 -18.74 4.27
C TYR A 216 19.97 -18.60 2.76
N TYR A 217 19.35 -17.51 2.30
CA TYR A 217 19.11 -17.26 0.89
C TYR A 217 20.41 -17.18 0.09
N LYS A 218 21.37 -16.37 0.55
CA LYS A 218 22.64 -16.19 -0.17
C LYS A 218 23.52 -17.44 -0.11
N LYS A 219 23.55 -18.16 1.02
CA LYS A 219 24.30 -19.42 1.15
C LYS A 219 23.83 -20.49 0.16
N PHE A 220 22.52 -20.63 0.00
CA PHE A 220 21.93 -21.66 -0.87
C PHE A 220 21.56 -21.17 -2.27
N GLY A 221 21.93 -19.93 -2.62
CA GLY A 221 21.80 -19.39 -3.97
C GLY A 221 20.37 -19.07 -4.39
N TYR A 222 19.44 -18.91 -3.46
CA TYR A 222 18.07 -18.49 -3.75
C TYR A 222 18.05 -17.08 -4.36
N LYS A 223 17.18 -16.88 -5.36
CA LYS A 223 17.09 -15.63 -6.14
C LYS A 223 16.08 -14.64 -5.59
N THR A 224 15.16 -15.11 -4.75
CA THR A 224 14.18 -14.27 -4.05
C THR A 224 14.90 -13.14 -3.31
N GLU A 225 14.45 -11.91 -3.56
CA GLU A 225 14.97 -10.71 -2.90
C GLU A 225 14.49 -10.66 -1.45
N VAL A 226 15.37 -10.28 -0.52
CA VAL A 226 15.02 -10.05 0.89
C VAL A 226 14.81 -8.56 1.13
N MET A 227 13.57 -8.17 1.45
CA MET A 227 13.22 -6.78 1.78
C MET A 227 12.79 -6.64 3.24
N GLY A 228 13.71 -6.25 4.12
CA GLY A 228 13.34 -5.97 5.52
C GLY A 228 12.28 -4.86 5.60
N ALA A 229 11.27 -5.04 6.45
CA ALA A 229 10.10 -4.17 6.50
C ALA A 229 9.58 -3.92 7.93
N SER A 230 8.67 -2.95 8.06
CA SER A 230 7.94 -2.65 9.32
C SER A 230 8.87 -2.33 10.51
N PHE A 231 9.85 -1.44 10.31
CA PHE A 231 10.79 -0.99 11.34
C PHE A 231 10.12 -0.15 12.44
N ARG A 232 10.75 -0.08 13.62
CA ARG A 232 10.38 0.81 14.74
C ARG A 232 11.38 1.94 14.93
N ASN A 233 12.64 1.75 14.55
CA ASN A 233 13.71 2.70 14.78
C ASN A 233 14.84 2.54 13.75
N ILE A 234 15.68 3.57 13.58
CA ILE A 234 16.80 3.51 12.64
C ILE A 234 17.87 2.49 13.02
N GLY A 235 17.97 2.09 14.29
CA GLY A 235 18.92 1.07 14.75
C GLY A 235 18.71 -0.27 14.04
N GLU A 236 17.46 -0.73 13.96
CA GLU A 236 17.09 -1.94 13.20
C GLU A 236 17.50 -1.86 11.73
N ILE A 237 17.31 -0.69 11.10
CA ILE A 237 17.65 -0.45 9.70
C ILE A 237 19.17 -0.50 9.51
N THR A 238 19.93 0.16 10.38
CA THR A 238 21.39 0.18 10.31
C THR A 238 22.02 -1.19 10.53
N GLU A 239 21.40 -2.05 11.35
CA GLU A 239 21.87 -3.42 11.55
C GLU A 239 21.59 -4.34 10.35
N LEU A 240 20.75 -3.92 9.41
CA LEU A 240 20.44 -4.64 8.17
C LEU A 240 21.05 -3.97 6.92
N ALA A 241 21.95 -2.99 7.08
CA ALA A 241 22.66 -2.38 5.95
C ALA A 241 23.42 -3.45 5.14
N GLY A 242 23.17 -3.52 3.83
CA GLY A 242 23.64 -4.57 2.92
C GLY A 242 22.59 -5.64 2.58
N CYS A 243 21.39 -5.55 3.16
CA CYS A 243 20.23 -6.32 2.68
C CYS A 243 19.91 -5.94 1.23
N ASP A 244 19.21 -6.80 0.48
CA ASP A 244 18.88 -6.52 -0.92
C ASP A 244 18.03 -5.24 -1.02
N LEU A 245 16.96 -5.18 -0.22
CA LEU A 245 16.09 -4.02 -0.09
C LEU A 245 15.73 -3.77 1.38
N LEU A 246 15.36 -2.53 1.69
CA LEU A 246 14.68 -2.19 2.94
C LEU A 246 13.54 -1.22 2.62
N THR A 247 12.32 -1.57 3.04
CA THR A 247 11.16 -0.68 2.92
C THR A 247 10.94 0.07 4.23
N ILE A 248 11.03 1.40 4.17
CA ILE A 248 11.20 2.28 5.32
C ILE A 248 10.11 3.34 5.31
N SER A 249 9.51 3.60 6.48
CA SER A 249 8.47 4.61 6.62
C SER A 249 9.05 6.04 6.42
N PRO A 250 8.24 7.01 5.96
CA PRO A 250 8.70 8.39 5.77
C PRO A 250 9.35 9.02 7.01
N GLY A 251 8.85 8.70 8.21
CA GLY A 251 9.43 9.19 9.46
C GLY A 251 10.88 8.71 9.66
N LEU A 252 11.11 7.40 9.51
CA LEU A 252 12.44 6.81 9.65
C LEU A 252 13.38 7.21 8.50
N LEU A 253 12.87 7.45 7.29
CA LEU A 253 13.65 8.04 6.20
C LEU A 253 14.16 9.45 6.58
N GLY A 254 13.31 10.27 7.19
CA GLY A 254 13.70 11.59 7.69
C GLY A 254 14.73 11.53 8.84
N GLU A 255 14.61 10.54 9.72
CA GLU A 255 15.61 10.31 10.78
C GLU A 255 16.98 9.89 10.20
N LEU A 256 17.01 9.01 9.20
CA LEU A 256 18.24 8.61 8.51
C LEU A 256 18.88 9.77 7.74
N GLU A 257 18.07 10.60 7.08
CA GLU A 257 18.53 11.78 6.33
C GLU A 257 19.12 12.86 7.25
N SER A 258 18.58 13.02 8.45
CA SER A 258 19.05 14.01 9.44
C SER A 258 20.20 13.51 10.32
N THR A 259 20.52 12.22 10.28
CA THR A 259 21.59 11.64 11.10
C THR A 259 22.89 11.51 10.31
N THR A 260 23.95 12.16 10.80
CA THR A 260 25.32 11.97 10.28
C THR A 260 26.09 10.97 11.12
N GLY A 261 26.84 10.07 10.48
CA GLY A 261 27.66 9.06 11.15
C GLY A 261 28.17 8.03 10.15
N ASP A 262 28.86 7.00 10.63
CA ASP A 262 29.34 5.92 9.77
C ASP A 262 28.30 4.79 9.73
N LEU A 263 27.96 4.31 8.53
CA LEU A 263 27.09 3.16 8.32
C LEU A 263 27.89 1.95 7.81
N PRO A 264 28.37 1.06 8.69
CA PRO A 264 29.07 -0.14 8.26
C PRO A 264 28.11 -1.15 7.61
N THR A 265 28.53 -1.77 6.51
CA THR A 265 27.78 -2.88 5.87
C THR A 265 27.78 -4.12 6.78
N LYS A 266 26.58 -4.52 7.22
CA LYS A 266 26.37 -5.63 8.15
C LYS A 266 26.16 -6.94 7.39
N LEU A 267 25.30 -6.93 6.38
CA LEU A 267 24.97 -8.09 5.55
C LEU A 267 25.77 -8.07 4.24
N SER A 268 26.33 -9.21 3.85
CA SER A 268 26.99 -9.36 2.54
C SER A 268 26.94 -10.80 2.07
N VAL A 269 27.05 -11.02 0.76
CA VAL A 269 27.06 -12.36 0.17
C VAL A 269 28.24 -13.18 0.67
N GLU A 270 29.41 -12.56 0.85
CA GLU A 270 30.63 -13.21 1.34
C GLU A 270 30.46 -13.70 2.78
N LYS A 271 29.87 -12.88 3.66
CA LYS A 271 29.59 -13.27 5.04
C LYS A 271 28.53 -14.38 5.09
N ALA A 272 27.47 -14.26 4.29
CA ALA A 272 26.41 -15.26 4.25
C ALA A 272 26.93 -16.64 3.79
N ALA A 273 27.86 -16.68 2.84
CA ALA A 273 28.50 -17.92 2.39
C ALA A 273 29.29 -18.64 3.49
N GLN A 274 29.71 -17.92 4.53
CA GLN A 274 30.43 -18.45 5.70
C GLN A 274 29.49 -18.88 6.84
N SER A 275 28.17 -18.65 6.72
CA SER A 275 27.21 -19.09 7.73
C SER A 275 27.24 -20.62 7.88
N ASP A 276 27.01 -21.10 9.11
CA ASP A 276 26.92 -22.51 9.47
C ASP A 276 25.52 -23.11 9.23
N VAL A 277 24.54 -22.30 8.77
CA VAL A 277 23.15 -22.76 8.59
C VAL A 277 23.02 -23.93 7.62
N GLU A 278 22.26 -24.95 7.99
CA GLU A 278 22.02 -26.14 7.17
C GLU A 278 20.76 -26.00 6.32
N LYS A 279 20.71 -26.71 5.19
CA LYS A 279 19.56 -26.68 4.29
C LYS A 279 18.43 -27.51 4.91
N ILE A 280 17.24 -26.92 4.99
CA ILE A 280 16.03 -27.58 5.49
C ILE A 280 15.19 -27.99 4.28
N ALA A 281 14.80 -29.27 4.20
CA ALA A 281 13.80 -29.71 3.22
C ALA A 281 12.42 -29.31 3.73
N LEU A 282 11.65 -28.58 2.92
CA LEU A 282 10.40 -27.99 3.36
C LEU A 282 9.20 -28.46 2.53
N ASP A 283 8.49 -29.45 3.05
CA ASP A 283 7.14 -29.80 2.59
C ASP A 283 6.07 -29.15 3.48
N LYS A 284 4.79 -29.41 3.18
CA LYS A 284 3.66 -28.85 3.94
C LYS A 284 3.70 -29.29 5.40
N GLU A 285 3.97 -30.56 5.67
CA GLU A 285 3.99 -31.11 7.03
C GLU A 285 5.10 -30.43 7.86
N THR A 286 6.28 -30.25 7.27
CA THR A 286 7.40 -29.56 7.91
C THR A 286 7.09 -28.08 8.13
N PHE A 287 6.49 -27.40 7.14
CA PHE A 287 6.04 -26.01 7.29
C PHE A 287 5.05 -25.85 8.44
N ASP A 288 4.01 -26.68 8.48
CA ASP A 288 2.95 -26.62 9.50
C ASP A 288 3.53 -26.87 10.89
N LYS A 289 4.43 -27.85 11.02
CA LYS A 289 5.13 -28.15 12.27
C LYS A 289 5.98 -26.97 12.74
N MET A 290 6.86 -26.44 11.89
CA MET A 290 7.72 -25.31 12.23
C MET A 290 6.91 -24.06 12.58
N HIS A 291 5.78 -23.84 11.89
CA HIS A 291 4.92 -22.71 12.17
C HIS A 291 4.21 -22.84 13.52
N ALA A 292 3.72 -24.03 13.86
CA ALA A 292 3.09 -24.33 15.15
C ALA A 292 4.07 -24.21 16.32
N GLU A 293 5.33 -24.63 16.14
CA GLU A 293 6.38 -24.51 17.14
C GLU A 293 6.81 -23.04 17.35
N ASN A 294 6.71 -22.20 16.33
CA ASN A 294 7.01 -20.77 16.41
C ASN A 294 5.77 -19.95 16.79
N ARG A 295 5.50 -19.86 18.11
CA ARG A 295 4.39 -19.07 18.68
C ARG A 295 4.36 -17.62 18.22
N MET A 296 5.53 -16.98 18.07
CA MET A 296 5.61 -15.59 17.62
C MET A 296 5.14 -15.46 16.18
N ALA A 297 5.67 -16.30 15.28
CA ALA A 297 5.33 -16.23 13.86
C ALA A 297 3.85 -16.53 13.61
N SER A 298 3.30 -17.54 14.27
CA SER A 298 1.87 -17.90 14.15
C SER A 298 0.93 -16.80 14.65
N GLN A 299 1.20 -16.25 15.83
CA GLN A 299 0.39 -15.15 16.37
C GLN A 299 0.50 -13.89 15.51
N LYS A 300 1.71 -13.51 15.07
CA LYS A 300 1.91 -12.29 14.29
C LYS A 300 1.37 -12.37 12.87
N LEU A 301 1.37 -13.55 12.25
CA LEU A 301 0.69 -13.78 10.98
C LEU A 301 -0.81 -13.60 11.11
N ASP A 302 -1.44 -14.25 12.08
CA ASP A 302 -2.87 -14.15 12.35
C ASP A 302 -3.30 -12.72 12.73
N GLU A 303 -2.57 -12.07 13.64
CA GLU A 303 -2.79 -10.65 14.01
C GLU A 303 -2.67 -9.74 12.78
N GLY A 304 -1.68 -10.00 11.92
CA GLY A 304 -1.44 -9.21 10.71
C GLY A 304 -2.58 -9.30 9.72
N ILE A 305 -3.03 -10.52 9.41
CA ILE A 305 -4.16 -10.77 8.50
C ILE A 305 -5.42 -10.11 9.05
N LYS A 306 -5.75 -10.31 10.33
CA LYS A 306 -6.92 -9.68 10.98
C LYS A 306 -6.85 -8.16 10.94
N GLY A 307 -5.67 -7.58 11.20
CA GLY A 307 -5.46 -6.14 11.15
C GLY A 307 -5.68 -5.56 9.75
N PHE A 308 -5.21 -6.25 8.70
CA PHE A 308 -5.43 -5.84 7.32
C PHE A 308 -6.88 -6.02 6.89
N SER A 309 -7.56 -7.11 7.25
CA SER A 309 -8.99 -7.28 7.00
C SER A 309 -9.82 -6.17 7.62
N LYS A 310 -9.51 -5.78 8.87
CA LYS A 310 -10.19 -4.66 9.54
C LYS A 310 -9.92 -3.31 8.85
N ALA A 311 -8.72 -3.11 8.31
CA ALA A 311 -8.41 -1.91 7.54
C ALA A 311 -9.24 -1.85 6.25
N LEU A 312 -9.41 -2.98 5.56
CA LEU A 312 -10.28 -3.08 4.37
C LEU A 312 -11.74 -2.78 4.71
N GLU A 313 -12.28 -3.34 5.80
CA GLU A 313 -13.64 -3.02 6.29
C GLU A 313 -13.80 -1.51 6.58
N SER A 314 -12.77 -0.89 7.16
CA SER A 314 -12.77 0.56 7.42
C SER A 314 -12.76 1.37 6.12
N LEU A 315 -12.04 0.90 5.11
CA LEU A 315 -11.98 1.52 3.80
C LEU A 315 -13.32 1.40 3.05
N GLU A 316 -13.98 0.24 3.10
CA GLU A 316 -15.31 0.02 2.52
C GLU A 316 -16.32 1.05 3.09
N ASN A 317 -16.33 1.22 4.41
CA ASN A 317 -17.18 2.21 5.08
C ASN A 317 -16.85 3.65 4.65
N LEU A 318 -15.55 3.98 4.60
CA LEU A 318 -15.09 5.31 4.16
C LEU A 318 -15.56 5.64 2.75
N LEU A 319 -15.48 4.69 1.82
CA LEU A 319 -15.91 4.87 0.44
C LEU A 319 -17.42 5.04 0.34
N ALA A 320 -18.20 4.27 1.08
CA ALA A 320 -19.66 4.43 1.14
C ALA A 320 -20.08 5.79 1.69
N GLU A 321 -19.43 6.25 2.78
CA GLU A 321 -19.68 7.57 3.36
C GLU A 321 -19.23 8.71 2.44
N ARG A 322 -18.13 8.53 1.69
CA ARG A 322 -17.66 9.52 0.72
C ARG A 322 -18.60 9.61 -0.47
N LEU A 323 -19.04 8.48 -1.02
CA LEU A 323 -20.02 8.41 -2.11
C LEU A 323 -21.32 9.12 -1.74
N THR A 324 -21.86 8.83 -0.55
CA THR A 324 -23.10 9.47 -0.06
C THR A 324 -22.97 11.00 -0.02
N ARG A 325 -21.79 11.51 0.35
CA ARG A 325 -21.53 12.96 0.35
C ARG A 325 -21.42 13.54 -1.06
N LEU A 326 -20.73 12.84 -1.97
CA LEU A 326 -20.60 13.28 -3.36
C LEU A 326 -21.97 13.35 -4.02
N GLU A 327 -22.75 12.28 -3.92
CA GLU A 327 -24.07 12.20 -4.53
C GLU A 327 -25.06 13.15 -3.85
N GLY A 328 -25.03 13.28 -2.53
CA GLY A 328 -25.90 14.22 -1.83
C GLY A 328 -25.68 15.68 -2.24
N VAL A 329 -24.43 16.07 -2.53
CA VAL A 329 -24.12 17.40 -3.09
C VAL A 329 -24.63 17.51 -4.53
N THR A 330 -24.44 16.47 -5.35
CA THR A 330 -24.94 16.46 -6.75
C THR A 330 -26.46 16.58 -6.82
N HIS A 331 -27.21 15.80 -6.04
CA HIS A 331 -28.68 15.89 -6.03
C HIS A 331 -29.16 17.26 -5.54
N ALA A 332 -28.52 17.83 -4.51
CA ALA A 332 -28.86 19.19 -4.06
C ALA A 332 -28.56 20.24 -5.13
N ALA A 333 -27.47 20.07 -5.89
CA ALA A 333 -27.13 20.94 -7.00
C ALA A 333 -28.11 20.79 -8.17
N GLU A 334 -28.53 19.57 -8.52
CA GLU A 334 -29.55 19.32 -9.54
C GLU A 334 -30.91 19.90 -9.14
N ASP A 335 -31.35 19.71 -7.90
CA ASP A 335 -32.61 20.27 -7.37
C ASP A 335 -32.58 21.80 -7.43
N ILE A 336 -31.48 22.42 -6.98
CA ILE A 336 -31.30 23.88 -7.05
C ILE A 336 -31.24 24.33 -8.51
N PHE A 337 -30.55 23.60 -9.37
CA PHE A 337 -30.43 23.92 -10.78
C PHE A 337 -31.80 23.96 -11.46
N HIS A 338 -32.63 22.93 -11.26
CA HIS A 338 -33.98 22.86 -11.81
C HIS A 338 -34.94 23.91 -11.25
N ILE A 339 -34.68 24.47 -10.07
CA ILE A 339 -35.47 25.59 -9.53
C ILE A 339 -35.17 26.88 -10.29
N TYR A 340 -33.93 27.06 -10.73
CA TYR A 340 -33.45 28.30 -11.35
C TYR A 340 -33.42 28.26 -12.89
N ASP A 341 -33.42 27.09 -13.51
CA ASP A 341 -33.62 26.91 -14.96
C ASP A 341 -35.12 27.09 -15.27
N LEU A 342 -35.56 28.35 -15.44
CA LEU A 342 -36.97 28.70 -15.50
C LEU A 342 -37.56 28.42 -16.88
N ASP A 343 -36.75 28.56 -17.94
CA ASP A 343 -37.17 28.29 -19.32
C ASP A 343 -36.85 26.89 -19.82
N GLY A 344 -36.05 26.11 -19.07
CA GLY A 344 -35.73 24.72 -19.36
C GLY A 344 -34.69 24.57 -20.48
N ASP A 345 -33.89 25.60 -20.77
CA ASP A 345 -32.86 25.56 -21.82
C ASP A 345 -31.59 24.81 -21.39
N GLY A 346 -31.52 24.38 -20.12
CA GLY A 346 -30.40 23.63 -19.57
C GLY A 346 -29.25 24.52 -19.08
N PHE A 347 -29.49 25.81 -18.92
CA PHE A 347 -28.58 26.79 -18.33
C PHE A 347 -29.35 27.72 -17.39
N ILE A 348 -28.65 28.35 -16.45
CA ILE A 348 -29.23 29.44 -15.65
C ILE A 348 -28.60 30.74 -16.10
N THR A 349 -29.40 31.63 -16.67
CA THR A 349 -28.93 32.97 -17.05
C THR A 349 -29.03 33.96 -15.87
N ARG A 350 -28.42 35.13 -16.02
CA ARG A 350 -28.50 36.19 -15.01
C ARG A 350 -29.94 36.64 -14.73
N GLU A 351 -30.78 36.56 -15.74
CA GLU A 351 -32.19 36.93 -15.63
C GLU A 351 -33.01 35.93 -14.80
N GLU A 352 -32.57 34.66 -14.77
CA GLU A 352 -33.24 33.59 -14.02
C GLU A 352 -32.70 33.45 -12.60
N TRP A 353 -31.46 33.90 -12.37
CA TRP A 353 -30.82 33.89 -11.07
C TRP A 353 -31.46 34.84 -10.06
N ALA A 354 -32.02 34.31 -8.97
CA ALA A 354 -32.60 35.14 -7.90
C ALA A 354 -31.62 35.51 -6.77
N GLY A 355 -30.34 35.12 -6.88
CA GLY A 355 -29.28 35.47 -5.93
C GLY A 355 -28.59 36.79 -6.29
N THR A 356 -27.45 37.08 -5.66
CA THR A 356 -26.66 38.28 -5.99
C THR A 356 -25.77 38.03 -7.21
N ASP A 357 -25.48 39.09 -7.97
CA ASP A 357 -24.54 39.05 -9.11
C ASP A 357 -23.18 38.48 -8.70
N ALA A 358 -22.71 38.82 -7.50
CA ALA A 358 -21.43 38.32 -6.98
C ALA A 358 -21.40 36.80 -6.78
N VAL A 359 -22.55 36.17 -6.49
CA VAL A 359 -22.63 34.71 -6.39
C VAL A 359 -22.75 34.10 -7.78
N PHE A 360 -23.49 34.73 -8.70
CA PHE A 360 -23.55 34.30 -10.09
C PHE A 360 -22.14 34.26 -10.71
N ASP A 361 -21.39 35.36 -10.57
CA ASP A 361 -20.01 35.48 -11.08
C ASP A 361 -19.05 34.47 -10.45
N ALA A 362 -19.35 33.99 -9.24
CA ALA A 362 -18.55 32.98 -8.56
C ALA A 362 -18.89 31.55 -9.02
N LEU A 363 -20.12 31.33 -9.51
CA LEU A 363 -20.58 30.06 -10.05
C LEU A 363 -20.28 29.90 -11.55
N ASP A 364 -20.34 31.00 -12.32
CA ASP A 364 -19.96 31.09 -13.74
C ASP A 364 -18.42 31.01 -13.89
N ILE A 365 -17.88 29.79 -13.76
CA ILE A 365 -16.44 29.54 -13.74
C ILE A 365 -15.81 29.87 -15.10
N ASN A 366 -16.52 29.61 -16.19
CA ASN A 366 -16.02 29.84 -17.55
C ASN A 366 -16.25 31.27 -18.08
N GLN A 367 -17.01 32.09 -17.35
CA GLN A 367 -17.38 33.49 -17.67
C GLN A 367 -18.14 33.65 -18.98
N ASP A 368 -18.97 32.67 -19.35
CA ASP A 368 -19.80 32.71 -20.55
C ASP A 368 -21.16 33.42 -20.33
N GLY A 369 -21.45 33.81 -19.08
CA GLY A 369 -22.67 34.51 -18.69
C GLY A 369 -23.85 33.59 -18.42
N LYS A 370 -23.62 32.27 -18.36
CA LYS A 370 -24.59 31.24 -18.00
C LYS A 370 -23.97 30.29 -16.97
N ILE A 371 -24.80 29.71 -16.11
CA ILE A 371 -24.36 28.65 -15.19
C ILE A 371 -24.85 27.32 -15.75
N SER A 372 -23.93 26.39 -15.99
CA SER A 372 -24.23 25.00 -16.34
C SER A 372 -24.51 24.13 -15.10
N PRO A 373 -25.12 22.93 -15.25
CA PRO A 373 -25.29 21.99 -14.13
C PRO A 373 -23.97 21.61 -13.46
N GLU A 374 -22.90 21.52 -14.25
CA GLU A 374 -21.55 21.19 -13.81
C GLU A 374 -20.97 22.31 -12.94
N GLU A 375 -21.12 23.57 -13.38
CA GLU A 375 -20.72 24.76 -12.62
C GLU A 375 -21.51 24.92 -11.31
N MET A 376 -22.81 24.67 -11.34
CA MET A 376 -23.67 24.67 -10.14
C MET A 376 -23.20 23.63 -9.12
N ALA A 377 -22.93 22.40 -9.57
CA ALA A 377 -22.45 21.32 -8.71
C ALA A 377 -21.06 21.63 -8.12
N SER A 378 -20.15 22.18 -8.93
CA SER A 378 -18.82 22.60 -8.49
C SER A 378 -18.86 23.74 -7.46
N GLY A 379 -19.73 24.72 -7.67
CA GLY A 379 -19.84 25.89 -6.81
C GLY A 379 -20.52 25.63 -5.46
N LEU A 380 -21.58 24.82 -5.42
CA LEU A 380 -22.23 24.42 -4.16
C LEU A 380 -21.30 23.59 -3.27
N GLY A 381 -20.43 22.76 -3.86
CA GLY A 381 -19.40 22.02 -3.13
C GLY A 381 -18.46 22.93 -2.33
N ALA A 382 -18.09 24.11 -2.87
CA ALA A 382 -17.25 25.08 -2.20
C ALA A 382 -17.98 25.81 -1.04
N VAL A 383 -19.27 26.12 -1.21
CA VAL A 383 -20.11 26.77 -0.19
C VAL A 383 -20.31 25.86 1.03
N PHE A 384 -20.52 24.56 0.84
CA PHE A 384 -20.63 23.59 1.93
C PHE A 384 -19.31 23.32 2.67
N GLN A 385 -18.14 23.52 2.03
CA GLN A 385 -16.84 23.44 2.71
C GLN A 385 -16.58 24.66 3.62
N LEU A 386 -16.99 25.86 3.20
CA LEU A 386 -16.83 27.09 3.98
C LEU A 386 -17.74 27.15 5.23
N ALA A 387 -18.88 26.47 5.20
CA ALA A 387 -19.82 26.41 6.34
C ALA A 387 -19.36 25.52 7.51
N LYS A 388 -18.17 24.90 7.45
CA LYS A 388 -17.61 24.02 8.49
C LYS A 388 -16.34 24.52 9.18
N VAL A 389 -15.95 25.79 8.98
CA VAL A 389 -14.84 26.44 9.73
C VAL A 389 -15.35 27.07 11.02
#